data_AF-A0A832T7G4-F1
#
_entry.id   AF-A0A832T7G4-F1
#
_cell.length_a   1.000
_cell.length_b   1.000
_cell.length_c   1.000
_cell.angle_alpha   90.00
_cell.angle_beta   90.00
_cell.angle_gamma   90.00
#
_symmetry.space_group_name_H-M   'P 1'
#
loop_
_entity.id
_entity.type
_entity.pdbx_description
1 polymer ?
#
loop_
_entity_poly.entity_id
_entity_poly.type
_entity_poly.pdbx_seq_one_letter_code
_entity_poly.pdbx_strand_id
1 'polypeptide(L)'
;MRRGQLLSIDALLSLVVMAFLLASLINVSSNLRGEVVSAVNWFSRSNIAENMADVLLESPGEPENWNENVNSTNVVGLVSSPGIVDYEKLKTLVKNINNPRILSSLYNLSLKKDFLIEFYLSLVNVSVYGQFPKVYIDNMTFSNPSGKPPGVEFTISSKGNRAFEVTYLELVREGVKYINEEVLDLTTGANLNLEDGDRLKFILAEDVTLTVKRASGGGTVFQKQIPAGAVVEILVTGPEVSNFKLTFQGSWNVFKFTGQGNVVVTVSSYSNTTPEIVANKTFYTTLLTLGTPTYWFAVINGSLVTDKDTILSSMNRSEWIEPIYRIVTVERFEYNLSKGPSGEDPLIYGVLSQPLPSEAFLMVSAPNTPGNVTFVTVSGPKVRGVLVYREESNDILRAIIIEDNKTILYRGNTSSISIPLDKIFDSYENGIIGMWLYSTTWNRQNVNITIIPSIKWVIKPMKDLALVKLVVWDDS
;
A
#
# COMPACT_ATOMS: atom_id res chain seq x y z
N MET A 1 72.55 3.71 -78.71
CA MET A 1 71.30 4.27 -78.14
C MET A 1 71.55 5.72 -77.76
N ARG A 2 70.70 6.66 -78.20
CA ARG A 2 70.92 8.12 -78.03
C ARG A 2 70.51 8.57 -76.63
N ARG A 3 71.37 9.33 -75.94
CA ARG A 3 71.16 9.90 -74.58
C ARG A 3 69.81 10.64 -74.38
N GLY A 4 69.20 11.16 -75.45
CA GLY A 4 67.89 11.81 -75.38
C GLY A 4 66.70 10.86 -75.18
N GLN A 5 66.80 9.58 -75.57
CA GLN A 5 65.74 8.58 -75.36
C GLN A 5 65.70 8.05 -73.91
N LEU A 6 66.85 8.02 -73.23
CA LEU A 6 66.93 7.68 -71.80
C LEU A 6 66.30 8.76 -70.93
N LEU A 7 66.55 10.04 -71.23
CA LEU A 7 65.94 11.18 -70.53
C LEU A 7 64.42 11.26 -70.68
N SER A 8 63.87 10.90 -71.87
CA SER A 8 62.43 10.87 -72.07
C SER A 8 61.74 9.70 -71.36
N ILE A 9 62.42 8.54 -71.24
CA ILE A 9 61.88 7.37 -70.53
C ILE A 9 61.84 7.63 -69.02
N ASP A 10 62.91 8.21 -68.45
CA ASP A 10 62.94 8.58 -67.02
C ASP A 10 61.89 9.64 -66.68
N ALA A 11 61.69 10.65 -67.54
CA ALA A 11 60.65 11.66 -67.35
C ALA A 11 59.24 11.04 -67.38
N LEU A 12 59.00 10.08 -68.27
CA LEU A 12 57.71 9.40 -68.41
C LEU A 12 57.46 8.44 -67.24
N LEU A 13 58.48 7.72 -66.78
CA LEU A 13 58.42 6.86 -65.59
C LEU A 13 58.16 7.70 -64.33
N SER A 14 58.85 8.83 -64.17
CA SER A 14 58.63 9.77 -63.06
C SER A 14 57.21 10.32 -63.06
N LEU A 15 56.63 10.59 -64.24
CA LEU A 15 55.26 11.12 -64.37
C LEU A 15 54.22 10.05 -64.00
N VAL A 16 54.44 8.80 -64.41
CA VAL A 16 53.56 7.67 -64.04
C VAL A 16 53.62 7.42 -62.54
N VAL A 17 54.81 7.40 -61.93
CA VAL A 17 54.97 7.24 -60.48
C VAL A 17 54.29 8.39 -59.73
N MET A 18 54.44 9.63 -60.20
CA MET A 18 53.78 10.79 -59.60
C MET A 18 52.26 10.71 -59.69
N ALA A 19 51.72 10.27 -60.83
CA ALA A 19 50.29 10.07 -61.03
C ALA A 19 49.72 8.97 -60.11
N PHE A 20 50.43 7.85 -59.96
CA PHE A 20 50.05 6.77 -59.03
C PHE A 20 50.10 7.23 -57.57
N LEU A 21 51.13 8.01 -57.19
CA LEU A 21 51.23 8.59 -55.85
C LEU A 21 50.09 9.56 -55.58
N LEU A 22 49.76 10.44 -56.52
CA LEU A 22 48.62 11.35 -56.43
C LEU A 22 47.28 10.60 -56.31
N ALA A 23 47.05 9.59 -57.15
CA ALA A 23 45.83 8.79 -57.09
C ALA A 23 45.71 8.03 -55.75
N SER A 24 46.81 7.49 -55.25
CA SER A 24 46.86 6.82 -53.95
C SER A 24 46.61 7.80 -52.80
N LEU A 25 47.20 8.99 -52.86
CA LEU A 25 46.98 10.07 -51.88
C LEU A 25 45.52 10.51 -51.86
N ILE A 26 44.89 10.64 -53.03
CA ILE A 26 43.48 11.02 -53.14
C ILE A 26 42.58 9.93 -52.53
N ASN A 27 42.83 8.65 -52.83
CA ASN A 27 42.06 7.53 -52.27
C ASN A 27 42.26 7.38 -50.75
N VAL A 28 43.49 7.51 -50.25
CA VAL A 28 43.75 7.47 -48.81
C VAL A 28 43.10 8.66 -48.12
N SER A 29 43.18 9.85 -48.71
CA SER A 29 42.52 11.05 -48.19
C SER A 29 40.99 10.92 -48.17
N SER A 30 40.37 10.35 -49.21
CA SER A 30 38.92 10.12 -49.22
C SER A 30 38.50 9.10 -48.17
N ASN A 31 39.27 8.02 -47.98
CA ASN A 31 38.99 7.00 -46.98
C ASN A 31 39.13 7.56 -45.56
N LEU A 32 40.22 8.27 -45.26
CA LEU A 32 40.41 8.94 -43.97
C LEU A 32 39.32 9.98 -43.70
N ARG A 33 38.91 10.75 -44.71
CA ARG A 33 37.78 11.68 -44.57
C ARG A 33 36.48 10.93 -44.27
N GLY A 34 36.23 9.80 -44.92
CA GLY A 34 35.07 8.94 -44.65
C GLY A 34 35.06 8.41 -43.21
N GLU A 35 36.20 7.90 -42.73
CA GLU A 35 36.36 7.42 -41.35
C GLU A 35 36.18 8.54 -40.32
N VAL A 36 36.79 9.70 -40.54
CA VAL A 36 36.64 10.86 -39.64
C VAL A 36 35.18 11.33 -39.60
N VAL A 37 34.51 11.41 -40.75
CA VAL A 37 33.09 11.79 -40.80
C VAL A 37 32.22 10.74 -40.10
N SER A 38 32.50 9.45 -40.29
CA SER A 38 31.80 8.37 -39.60
C SER A 38 32.01 8.44 -38.08
N ALA A 39 33.25 8.64 -37.62
CA ALA A 39 33.57 8.78 -36.21
C ALA A 39 32.89 10.01 -35.60
N VAL A 40 32.94 11.18 -36.26
CA VAL A 40 32.26 12.40 -35.80
C VAL A 40 30.74 12.22 -35.74
N ASN A 41 30.15 11.56 -36.75
CA ASN A 41 28.72 11.24 -36.74
C ASN A 41 28.35 10.27 -35.61
N TRP A 42 29.19 9.28 -35.35
CA TRP A 42 29.01 8.35 -34.24
C TRP A 42 29.08 9.06 -32.88
N PHE A 43 30.10 9.90 -32.66
CA PHE A 43 30.20 10.72 -31.43
C PHE A 43 29.01 11.66 -31.25
N SER A 44 28.56 12.29 -32.34
CA SER A 44 27.35 13.15 -32.31
C SER A 44 26.11 12.37 -31.90
N ARG A 45 25.96 11.13 -32.40
CA ARG A 45 24.84 10.23 -32.09
C ARG A 45 24.89 9.72 -30.64
N SER A 46 26.03 9.24 -30.16
CA SER A 46 26.17 8.71 -28.80
C SER A 46 25.92 9.77 -27.73
N ASN A 47 26.15 11.05 -28.03
CA ASN A 47 25.83 12.15 -27.11
C ASN A 47 24.33 12.48 -27.02
N ILE A 48 23.49 12.05 -27.96
CA ILE A 48 22.04 12.39 -27.95
C ILE A 48 21.36 11.77 -26.73
N ALA A 49 21.57 10.47 -26.54
CA ALA A 49 20.99 9.74 -25.43
C ALA A 49 21.52 10.27 -24.08
N GLU A 50 22.83 10.55 -23.99
CA GLU A 50 23.46 11.08 -22.77
C GLU A 50 22.88 12.45 -22.41
N ASN A 51 22.88 13.40 -23.36
CA ASN A 51 22.32 14.74 -23.14
C ASN A 51 20.82 14.69 -22.77
N MET A 52 20.04 13.81 -23.41
CA MET A 52 18.64 13.64 -23.08
C MET A 52 18.45 13.09 -21.67
N ALA A 53 19.22 12.08 -21.27
CA ALA A 53 19.19 11.51 -19.93
C ALA A 53 19.60 12.55 -18.88
N ASP A 54 20.65 13.34 -19.14
CA ASP A 54 21.16 14.34 -18.22
C ASP A 54 20.15 15.49 -18.05
N VAL A 55 19.54 15.98 -19.13
CA VAL A 55 18.46 16.98 -18.99
C VAL A 55 17.28 16.41 -18.19
N LEU A 56 16.89 15.15 -18.44
CA LEU A 56 15.78 14.54 -17.71
C LEU A 56 16.09 14.30 -16.23
N LEU A 57 17.32 13.92 -15.89
CA LEU A 57 17.70 13.38 -14.58
C LEU A 57 18.63 14.28 -13.76
N GLU A 58 19.08 15.40 -14.31
CA GLU A 58 19.88 16.41 -13.60
C GLU A 58 19.22 17.80 -13.56
N SER A 59 18.20 18.05 -14.38
CA SER A 59 17.44 19.31 -14.39
C SER A 59 16.07 19.19 -13.71
N PRO A 60 15.60 20.24 -13.00
CA PRO A 60 14.22 20.30 -12.52
C PRO A 60 13.19 20.53 -13.64
N GLY A 61 13.65 20.87 -14.85
CA GLY A 61 12.80 21.28 -15.97
C GLY A 61 12.52 22.78 -15.98
N GLU A 62 11.82 23.23 -17.02
CA GLU A 62 11.48 24.63 -17.21
C GLU A 62 10.00 24.78 -17.60
N PRO A 63 9.18 25.46 -16.78
CA PRO A 63 9.49 25.96 -15.43
C PRO A 63 9.76 24.81 -14.44
N GLU A 64 10.43 25.09 -13.32
CA GLU A 64 10.78 24.07 -12.30
C GLU A 64 9.57 23.29 -11.76
N ASN A 65 8.39 23.95 -11.67
CA ASN A 65 7.13 23.36 -11.22
C ASN A 65 6.20 22.98 -12.39
N TRP A 66 6.74 22.63 -13.56
CA TRP A 66 5.95 22.26 -14.75
C TRP A 66 4.91 21.16 -14.49
N ASN A 67 5.13 20.30 -13.49
CA ASN A 67 4.20 19.25 -13.09
C ASN A 67 2.88 19.78 -12.51
N GLU A 68 2.85 21.01 -12.01
CA GLU A 68 1.62 21.67 -11.55
C GLU A 68 0.78 22.20 -12.73
N ASN A 69 1.43 22.60 -13.83
CA ASN A 69 0.80 23.07 -15.05
C ASN A 69 1.54 22.56 -16.29
N VAL A 70 1.11 21.38 -16.75
CA VAL A 70 1.73 20.69 -17.89
C VAL A 70 1.73 21.54 -19.18
N ASN A 71 0.75 22.44 -19.35
CA ASN A 71 0.63 23.24 -20.57
C ASN A 71 1.67 24.38 -20.66
N SER A 72 2.32 24.75 -19.56
CA SER A 72 3.43 25.72 -19.55
C SER A 72 4.81 25.08 -19.71
N THR A 73 4.88 23.76 -19.87
CA THR A 73 6.16 23.04 -19.97
C THR A 73 6.93 23.42 -21.23
N ASN A 74 8.16 23.88 -21.06
CA ASN A 74 9.14 24.10 -22.13
C ASN A 74 10.14 22.93 -22.17
N VAL A 75 10.72 22.62 -21.01
CA VAL A 75 11.70 21.53 -20.84
C VAL A 75 11.23 20.60 -19.74
N VAL A 76 11.14 19.31 -20.04
CA VAL A 76 10.85 18.28 -19.05
C VAL A 76 12.13 17.96 -18.29
N GLY A 77 12.06 18.03 -16.97
CA GLY A 77 13.10 17.55 -16.05
C GLY A 77 12.46 16.96 -14.81
N LEU A 78 13.09 15.93 -14.24
CA LEU A 78 12.50 15.13 -13.16
C LEU A 78 13.09 15.44 -11.78
N VAL A 79 14.08 16.32 -11.71
CA VAL A 79 14.85 16.54 -10.47
C VAL A 79 14.13 17.48 -9.52
N SER A 80 14.19 17.19 -8.22
CA SER A 80 13.85 18.14 -7.16
C SER A 80 15.10 18.80 -6.56
N SER A 81 16.18 18.04 -6.44
CA SER A 81 17.48 18.49 -5.95
C SER A 81 18.59 17.64 -6.58
N PRO A 82 19.83 18.14 -6.71
CA PRO A 82 20.88 17.43 -7.46
C PRO A 82 21.01 15.94 -7.11
N GLY A 83 20.82 15.07 -8.11
CA GLY A 83 20.87 13.61 -7.97
C GLY A 83 19.60 12.95 -7.39
N ILE A 84 18.51 13.70 -7.18
CA ILE A 84 17.25 13.24 -6.60
C ILE A 84 16.09 13.54 -7.56
N VAL A 85 15.47 12.47 -8.03
CA VAL A 85 14.28 12.50 -8.88
C VAL A 85 13.02 12.63 -8.02
N ASP A 86 12.15 13.56 -8.40
CA ASP A 86 10.83 13.76 -7.81
C ASP A 86 9.83 12.75 -8.40
N TYR A 87 9.27 11.90 -7.54
CA TYR A 87 8.27 10.92 -7.94
C TYR A 87 7.00 11.56 -8.53
N GLU A 88 6.57 12.73 -8.04
CA GLU A 88 5.37 13.41 -8.54
C GLU A 88 5.59 13.98 -9.94
N LYS A 89 6.78 14.51 -10.24
CA LYS A 89 7.16 14.91 -11.60
C LYS A 89 7.15 13.70 -12.54
N LEU A 90 7.74 12.59 -12.13
CA LEU A 90 7.76 11.35 -12.91
C LEU A 90 6.35 10.82 -13.16
N LYS A 91 5.51 10.73 -12.12
CA LYS A 91 4.11 10.30 -12.25
C LYS A 91 3.31 11.22 -13.17
N THR A 92 3.54 12.53 -13.07
CA THR A 92 2.90 13.54 -13.94
C THR A 92 3.34 13.41 -15.39
N LEU A 93 4.64 13.16 -15.62
CA LEU A 93 5.21 12.91 -16.95
C LEU A 93 4.49 11.74 -17.62
N VAL A 94 4.46 10.58 -16.95
CA VAL A 94 3.87 9.35 -17.49
C VAL A 94 2.38 9.53 -17.76
N LYS A 95 1.64 10.14 -16.83
CA LYS A 95 0.20 10.37 -16.97
C LYS A 95 -0.14 11.33 -18.13
N ASN A 96 0.71 12.31 -18.40
CA ASN A 96 0.46 13.34 -19.41
C ASN A 96 1.39 13.22 -20.61
N ILE A 97 1.95 12.03 -20.86
CA ILE A 97 2.90 11.83 -21.96
C ILE A 97 2.29 12.13 -23.33
N ASN A 98 0.97 12.03 -23.49
CA ASN A 98 0.25 12.45 -24.72
C ASN A 98 0.10 13.97 -24.88
N ASN A 99 0.49 14.79 -23.90
CA ASN A 99 0.40 16.23 -24.02
C ASN A 99 1.40 16.72 -25.10
N PRO A 100 0.95 17.52 -26.09
CA PRO A 100 1.82 17.97 -27.18
C PRO A 100 3.06 18.73 -26.72
N ARG A 101 2.99 19.47 -25.60
CA ARG A 101 4.14 20.19 -25.04
C ARG A 101 5.19 19.24 -24.48
N ILE A 102 4.75 18.22 -23.72
CA ILE A 102 5.65 17.18 -23.20
C ILE A 102 6.28 16.41 -24.35
N LEU A 103 5.48 15.91 -25.31
CA LEU A 103 6.00 15.16 -26.47
C LEU A 103 7.00 15.98 -27.26
N SER A 104 6.65 17.22 -27.59
CA SER A 104 7.55 18.11 -28.35
C SER A 104 8.83 18.39 -27.58
N SER A 105 8.74 18.60 -26.27
CA SER A 105 9.92 18.81 -25.42
C SER A 105 10.85 17.59 -25.45
N LEU A 106 10.33 16.39 -25.17
CA LEU A 106 11.12 15.15 -25.18
C LEU A 106 11.68 14.82 -26.57
N TYR A 107 10.88 15.02 -27.62
CA TYR A 107 11.32 14.78 -29.00
C TYR A 107 12.37 15.80 -29.46
N ASN A 108 12.34 17.03 -28.93
CA ASN A 108 13.42 17.98 -29.15
C ASN A 108 14.70 17.59 -28.39
N LEU A 109 14.59 17.04 -27.17
CA LEU A 109 15.73 16.52 -26.41
C LEU A 109 16.42 15.34 -27.12
N SER A 110 15.65 14.48 -27.79
CA SER A 110 16.19 13.42 -28.63
C SER A 110 16.71 13.90 -30.00
N LEU A 111 16.73 15.22 -30.26
CA LEU A 111 17.04 15.79 -31.58
C LEU A 111 16.18 15.19 -32.72
N LYS A 112 14.90 14.96 -32.44
CA LYS A 112 13.92 14.34 -33.34
C LYS A 112 14.25 12.89 -33.70
N LYS A 113 14.96 12.19 -32.82
CA LYS A 113 15.20 10.75 -32.91
C LYS A 113 14.15 9.97 -32.11
N ASP A 114 13.98 8.72 -32.47
CA ASP A 114 13.06 7.83 -31.79
C ASP A 114 13.69 7.37 -30.48
N PHE A 115 12.86 7.16 -29.46
CA PHE A 115 13.36 6.73 -28.17
C PHE A 115 12.34 5.93 -27.35
N LEU A 116 12.85 5.15 -26.40
CA LEU A 116 12.12 4.36 -25.42
C LEU A 116 12.68 4.71 -24.05
N ILE A 117 11.80 5.09 -23.13
CA ILE A 117 12.16 5.30 -21.72
C ILE A 117 11.49 4.22 -20.89
N GLU A 118 12.26 3.59 -20.02
CA GLU A 118 11.80 2.62 -19.03
C GLU A 118 12.23 3.07 -17.64
N PHE A 119 11.26 3.22 -16.73
CA PHE A 119 11.48 3.54 -15.33
C PHE A 119 11.24 2.28 -14.49
N TYR A 120 12.26 1.84 -13.76
CA TYR A 120 12.19 0.74 -12.81
C TYR A 120 12.21 1.34 -11.40
N LEU A 121 11.03 1.43 -10.79
CA LEU A 121 10.82 2.01 -9.46
C LEU A 121 10.43 0.91 -8.48
N SER A 122 10.92 0.98 -7.25
CA SER A 122 10.43 0.08 -6.21
C SER A 122 8.96 0.39 -5.88
N LEU A 123 8.11 -0.63 -5.89
CA LEU A 123 6.66 -0.50 -5.67
C LEU A 123 6.24 -1.21 -4.39
N VAL A 124 5.23 -0.66 -3.71
CA VAL A 124 4.57 -1.32 -2.59
C VAL A 124 3.12 -1.53 -2.97
N ASN A 125 2.71 -2.79 -3.03
CA ASN A 125 1.35 -3.18 -3.33
C ASN A 125 0.72 -3.81 -2.10
N VAL A 126 -0.49 -3.35 -1.77
CA VAL A 126 -1.27 -3.90 -0.66
C VAL A 126 -2.41 -4.77 -1.18
N SER A 127 -2.72 -5.83 -0.45
CA SER A 127 -3.81 -6.74 -0.78
C SER A 127 -4.48 -7.24 0.49
N VAL A 128 -5.79 -7.46 0.40
CA VAL A 128 -6.59 -8.03 1.49
C VAL A 128 -7.31 -9.26 0.97
N TYR A 129 -7.04 -10.41 1.56
CA TYR A 129 -7.65 -11.70 1.21
C TYR A 129 -8.56 -12.19 2.35
N GLY A 130 -9.76 -12.65 2.01
CA GLY A 130 -10.76 -13.05 2.98
C GLY A 130 -11.67 -11.91 3.44
N GLN A 131 -12.25 -12.03 4.63
CA GLN A 131 -13.25 -11.11 5.16
C GLN A 131 -12.88 -10.66 6.56
N PHE A 132 -13.13 -9.37 6.85
CA PHE A 132 -13.07 -8.86 8.21
C PHE A 132 -14.12 -9.56 9.11
N PRO A 133 -13.84 -9.68 10.42
CA PRO A 133 -14.79 -10.22 11.37
C PRO A 133 -16.16 -9.54 11.29
N LYS A 134 -17.23 -10.32 11.24
CA LYS A 134 -18.59 -9.79 11.44
C LYS A 134 -18.82 -9.64 12.93
N VAL A 135 -19.22 -8.45 13.39
CA VAL A 135 -19.49 -8.19 14.81
C VAL A 135 -20.95 -8.45 15.11
N TYR A 136 -21.25 -9.34 16.07
CA TYR A 136 -22.61 -9.67 16.50
C TYR A 136 -23.05 -8.87 17.71
N ILE A 137 -22.11 -8.65 18.64
CA ILE A 137 -22.27 -7.85 19.85
C ILE A 137 -20.98 -7.09 20.03
N ASP A 138 -21.08 -5.78 20.24
CA ASP A 138 -19.93 -4.91 20.35
C ASP A 138 -19.92 -4.35 21.77
N ASN A 139 -18.92 -4.70 22.58
CA ASN A 139 -18.63 -4.18 23.91
C ASN A 139 -19.86 -3.66 24.70
N MET A 140 -20.88 -4.51 24.87
CA MET A 140 -22.18 -4.12 25.43
C MET A 140 -22.22 -4.50 26.90
N THR A 141 -22.35 -3.50 27.77
CA THR A 141 -22.49 -3.72 29.22
C THR A 141 -23.96 -3.90 29.58
N PHE A 142 -24.28 -5.05 30.16
CA PHE A 142 -25.59 -5.34 30.70
C PHE A 142 -25.59 -5.13 32.21
N SER A 143 -26.39 -4.18 32.69
CA SER A 143 -26.58 -3.88 34.10
C SER A 143 -28.03 -3.46 34.37
N ASN A 144 -28.46 -3.56 35.64
CA ASN A 144 -29.76 -3.06 36.07
C ASN A 144 -29.58 -1.96 37.14
N PRO A 145 -29.42 -0.69 36.75
CA PRO A 145 -29.09 0.39 37.68
C PRO A 145 -30.18 0.66 38.74
N SER A 146 -31.42 0.24 38.49
CA SER A 146 -32.55 0.44 39.41
C SER A 146 -32.87 -0.78 40.27
N GLY A 147 -32.21 -1.92 40.04
CA GLY A 147 -32.39 -3.16 40.79
C GLY A 147 -31.55 -3.16 42.08
N LYS A 148 -32.11 -3.69 43.17
CA LYS A 148 -31.32 -4.14 44.32
C LYS A 148 -31.39 -5.67 44.37
N PRO A 149 -30.33 -6.43 44.02
CA PRO A 149 -29.02 -5.97 43.50
C PRO A 149 -29.02 -5.48 42.02
N PRO A 150 -28.00 -4.71 41.59
CA PRO A 150 -27.99 -3.96 40.33
C PRO A 150 -27.65 -4.74 39.03
N GLY A 151 -28.04 -6.01 38.94
CA GLY A 151 -27.63 -6.89 37.84
C GLY A 151 -28.76 -7.43 36.98
N VAL A 152 -28.36 -8.18 35.96
CA VAL A 152 -29.25 -8.83 34.99
C VAL A 152 -29.19 -10.35 35.14
N GLU A 153 -30.26 -11.03 34.74
CA GLU A 153 -30.21 -12.46 34.49
C GLU A 153 -29.59 -12.66 33.09
N PHE A 154 -28.35 -13.15 33.07
CA PHE A 154 -27.57 -13.37 31.86
C PHE A 154 -27.51 -14.86 31.54
N THR A 155 -27.79 -15.23 30.30
CA THR A 155 -27.72 -16.63 29.85
C THR A 155 -27.19 -16.72 28.43
N ILE A 156 -26.25 -17.62 28.21
CA ILE A 156 -25.88 -18.12 26.88
C ILE A 156 -26.17 -19.60 26.87
N SER A 157 -26.97 -20.05 25.91
CA SER A 157 -27.37 -21.45 25.83
C SER A 157 -27.63 -21.88 24.39
N SER A 158 -27.40 -23.16 24.11
CA SER A 158 -27.95 -23.83 22.94
C SER A 158 -29.48 -23.99 23.08
N LYS A 159 -30.12 -24.53 22.03
CA LYS A 159 -31.59 -24.66 21.96
C LYS A 159 -32.15 -25.40 23.19
N GLY A 160 -33.04 -24.74 23.93
CA GLY A 160 -33.71 -25.31 25.10
C GLY A 160 -32.97 -25.13 26.43
N ASN A 161 -32.15 -24.08 26.58
CA ASN A 161 -31.41 -23.77 27.81
C ASN A 161 -30.45 -24.89 28.25
N ARG A 162 -29.77 -25.49 27.27
CA ARG A 162 -28.82 -26.58 27.48
C ARG A 162 -27.37 -26.05 27.50
N ALA A 163 -26.46 -26.88 28.02
CA ALA A 163 -25.04 -26.66 27.83
C ALA A 163 -24.70 -26.62 26.34
N PHE A 164 -23.65 -25.90 26.01
CA PHE A 164 -23.19 -25.75 24.65
C PHE A 164 -21.71 -26.08 24.54
N GLU A 165 -21.31 -26.43 23.32
CA GLU A 165 -19.94 -26.82 23.01
C GLU A 165 -19.11 -25.62 22.49
N VAL A 166 -17.83 -25.59 22.89
CA VAL A 166 -16.83 -24.63 22.43
C VAL A 166 -15.61 -25.35 21.87
N THR A 167 -14.90 -24.73 20.93
CA THR A 167 -13.63 -25.25 20.39
C THR A 167 -12.40 -24.65 21.07
N TYR A 168 -12.61 -23.59 21.87
CA TYR A 168 -11.56 -22.89 22.60
C TYR A 168 -12.16 -22.25 23.84
N LEU A 169 -11.44 -22.27 24.96
CA LEU A 169 -11.79 -21.59 26.19
C LEU A 169 -10.55 -20.94 26.80
N GLU A 170 -10.68 -19.70 27.23
CA GLU A 170 -9.65 -18.94 27.89
C GLU A 170 -10.27 -18.16 29.04
N LEU A 171 -9.66 -18.26 30.22
CA LEU A 171 -9.97 -17.43 31.38
C LEU A 171 -8.71 -16.66 31.77
N VAL A 172 -8.84 -15.34 31.94
CA VAL A 172 -7.82 -14.53 32.58
C VAL A 172 -8.33 -14.06 33.93
N ARG A 173 -7.64 -14.47 35.00
CA ARG A 173 -7.91 -14.10 36.38
C ARG A 173 -6.67 -13.50 37.01
N GLU A 174 -6.79 -12.29 37.56
CA GLU A 174 -5.67 -11.56 38.19
C GLU A 174 -4.41 -11.47 37.30
N GLY A 175 -4.60 -11.42 35.97
CA GLY A 175 -3.51 -11.37 34.99
C GLY A 175 -2.90 -12.74 34.62
N VAL A 176 -3.30 -13.83 35.28
CA VAL A 176 -2.90 -15.20 34.92
C VAL A 176 -3.87 -15.76 33.88
N LYS A 177 -3.33 -16.37 32.83
CA LYS A 177 -4.07 -16.92 31.70
C LYS A 177 -4.17 -18.45 31.82
N TYR A 178 -5.39 -18.98 31.74
CA TYR A 178 -5.72 -20.41 31.74
C TYR A 178 -6.41 -20.76 30.42
N ILE A 179 -5.93 -21.78 29.71
CA ILE A 179 -6.43 -22.16 28.39
C ILE A 179 -6.95 -23.60 28.39
N ASN A 180 -8.15 -23.80 27.83
CA ASN A 180 -8.81 -25.09 27.63
C ASN A 180 -8.90 -25.91 28.92
N GLU A 181 -8.15 -27.01 29.01
CA GLU A 181 -8.14 -27.92 30.18
C GLU A 181 -7.66 -27.23 31.46
N GLU A 182 -6.73 -26.28 31.36
CA GLU A 182 -6.19 -25.54 32.52
C GLU A 182 -7.28 -24.75 33.27
N VAL A 183 -8.38 -24.42 32.60
CA VAL A 183 -9.51 -23.74 33.24
C VAL A 183 -10.19 -24.65 34.27
N LEU A 184 -10.10 -25.98 34.10
CA LEU A 184 -10.67 -26.94 35.03
C LEU A 184 -9.94 -26.97 36.38
N ASP A 185 -8.67 -26.55 36.44
CA ASP A 185 -7.89 -26.48 37.69
C ASP A 185 -8.47 -25.46 38.68
N LEU A 186 -9.28 -24.51 38.19
CA LEU A 186 -9.96 -23.50 38.97
C LEU A 186 -11.35 -23.93 39.44
N THR A 187 -11.81 -25.11 39.03
CA THR A 187 -13.16 -25.59 39.36
C THR A 187 -13.23 -26.20 40.76
N THR A 188 -14.40 -26.06 41.40
CA THR A 188 -14.76 -26.85 42.58
C THR A 188 -15.87 -27.82 42.18
N GLY A 189 -15.50 -29.10 41.98
CA GLY A 189 -16.39 -30.09 41.37
C GLY A 189 -16.61 -29.78 39.89
N ALA A 190 -17.88 -29.69 39.46
CA ALA A 190 -18.21 -29.34 38.07
C ALA A 190 -18.36 -27.82 37.84
N ASN A 191 -18.18 -26.98 38.86
CA ASN A 191 -18.49 -25.56 38.81
C ASN A 191 -17.24 -24.69 38.91
N LEU A 192 -17.16 -23.67 38.06
CA LEU A 192 -16.24 -22.54 38.19
C LEU A 192 -17.04 -21.31 38.60
N ASN A 193 -16.70 -20.69 39.73
CA ASN A 193 -17.27 -19.39 40.10
C ASN A 193 -16.49 -18.29 39.37
N LEU A 194 -17.20 -17.41 38.66
CA LEU A 194 -16.59 -16.25 38.03
C LEU A 194 -16.57 -15.06 39.01
N GLU A 195 -15.42 -14.42 39.08
CA GLU A 195 -15.11 -13.33 40.03
C GLU A 195 -15.09 -11.98 39.32
N ASP A 196 -15.13 -10.90 40.10
CA ASP A 196 -15.00 -9.56 39.54
C ASP A 196 -13.63 -9.39 38.86
N GLY A 197 -13.62 -8.82 37.66
CA GLY A 197 -12.41 -8.66 36.86
C GLY A 197 -12.03 -9.87 35.98
N ASP A 198 -12.69 -11.02 36.14
CA ASP A 198 -12.48 -12.17 35.26
C ASP A 198 -12.80 -11.82 33.79
N ARG A 199 -11.94 -12.29 32.88
CA ARG A 199 -12.15 -12.20 31.44
C ARG A 199 -12.25 -13.60 30.85
N LEU A 200 -13.41 -13.90 30.30
CA LEU A 200 -13.69 -15.16 29.64
C LEU A 200 -13.69 -14.95 28.12
N LYS A 201 -12.98 -15.78 27.38
CA LYS A 201 -12.97 -15.82 25.92
C LYS A 201 -13.19 -17.24 25.43
N PHE A 202 -14.12 -17.44 24.51
CA PHE A 202 -14.36 -18.76 23.93
C PHE A 202 -14.82 -18.68 22.48
N ILE A 203 -14.65 -19.79 21.75
CA ILE A 203 -15.09 -19.94 20.36
C ILE A 203 -16.20 -20.98 20.30
N LEU A 204 -17.35 -20.61 19.78
CA LEU A 204 -18.53 -21.47 19.73
C LEU A 204 -18.38 -22.60 18.71
N ALA A 205 -18.72 -23.83 19.09
CA ALA A 205 -18.80 -24.97 18.16
C ALA A 205 -20.20 -25.10 17.51
N GLU A 206 -21.22 -24.49 18.11
CA GLU A 206 -22.60 -24.52 17.65
C GLU A 206 -23.28 -23.14 17.81
N ASP A 207 -24.45 -22.97 17.18
CA ASP A 207 -25.25 -21.76 17.33
C ASP A 207 -25.81 -21.64 18.75
N VAL A 208 -25.66 -20.47 19.36
CA VAL A 208 -26.17 -20.19 20.71
C VAL A 208 -27.03 -18.93 20.74
N THR A 209 -27.92 -18.88 21.72
CA THR A 209 -28.70 -17.68 22.01
C THR A 209 -28.17 -17.02 23.27
N LEU A 210 -27.74 -15.75 23.14
CA LEU A 210 -27.52 -14.88 24.29
C LEU A 210 -28.84 -14.21 24.65
N THR A 211 -29.27 -14.38 25.90
CA THR A 211 -30.49 -13.80 26.45
C THR A 211 -30.16 -13.03 27.72
N VAL A 212 -30.65 -11.80 27.82
CA VAL A 212 -30.55 -10.96 29.01
C VAL A 212 -31.94 -10.55 29.45
N LYS A 213 -32.28 -10.82 30.71
CA LYS A 213 -33.57 -10.47 31.32
C LYS A 213 -33.37 -9.57 32.53
N ARG A 214 -34.38 -8.75 32.85
CA ARG A 214 -34.41 -8.04 34.14
C ARG A 214 -34.68 -9.04 35.25
N ALA A 215 -33.87 -9.02 36.30
CA ALA A 215 -34.00 -9.94 37.44
C ALA A 215 -35.36 -9.88 38.17
N SER A 216 -36.11 -8.77 38.05
CA SER A 216 -37.40 -8.54 38.71
C SER A 216 -38.61 -8.61 37.76
N GLY A 217 -38.65 -9.62 36.87
CA GLY A 217 -39.84 -9.94 36.07
C GLY A 217 -40.16 -9.00 34.91
N GLY A 218 -39.23 -8.10 34.55
CA GLY A 218 -39.42 -7.08 33.52
C GLY A 218 -39.23 -7.55 32.06
N GLY A 219 -39.33 -8.85 31.79
CA GLY A 219 -39.17 -9.44 30.46
C GLY A 219 -37.73 -9.48 29.93
N THR A 220 -37.59 -9.95 28.68
CA THR A 220 -36.32 -10.00 27.93
C THR A 220 -35.91 -8.59 27.52
N VAL A 221 -34.71 -8.17 27.92
CA VAL A 221 -34.12 -6.87 27.59
C VAL A 221 -33.28 -6.96 26.32
N PHE A 222 -32.63 -8.10 26.11
CA PHE A 222 -31.80 -8.33 24.94
C PHE A 222 -31.82 -9.82 24.58
N GLN A 223 -31.88 -10.11 23.29
CA GLN A 223 -31.74 -11.46 22.76
C GLN A 223 -31.03 -11.41 21.42
N LYS A 224 -29.98 -12.21 21.26
CA LYS A 224 -29.22 -12.30 20.01
C LYS A 224 -28.82 -13.75 19.75
N GLN A 225 -29.03 -14.21 18.52
CA GLN A 225 -28.43 -15.45 18.04
C GLN A 225 -26.99 -15.18 17.63
N ILE A 226 -26.07 -15.99 18.15
CA ILE A 226 -24.65 -15.95 17.84
C ILE A 226 -24.32 -17.27 17.14
N PRO A 227 -23.81 -17.23 15.90
CA PRO A 227 -23.57 -18.46 15.14
C PRO A 227 -22.35 -19.22 15.64
N ALA A 228 -22.28 -20.49 15.27
CA ALA A 228 -21.08 -21.32 15.40
C ALA A 228 -19.86 -20.65 14.75
N GLY A 229 -18.68 -20.86 15.32
CA GLY A 229 -17.43 -20.24 14.90
C GLY A 229 -17.26 -18.77 15.32
N ALA A 230 -18.20 -18.19 16.07
CA ALA A 230 -18.01 -16.86 16.65
C ALA A 230 -17.16 -16.92 17.92
N VAL A 231 -16.31 -15.91 18.08
CA VAL A 231 -15.63 -15.58 19.33
C VAL A 231 -16.63 -14.85 20.23
N VAL A 232 -16.65 -15.19 21.51
CA VAL A 232 -17.37 -14.47 22.55
C VAL A 232 -16.38 -14.10 23.65
N GLU A 233 -16.34 -12.83 24.01
CA GLU A 233 -15.53 -12.27 25.10
C GLU A 233 -16.47 -11.65 26.14
N ILE A 234 -16.28 -12.04 27.40
CA ILE A 234 -17.08 -11.57 28.53
C ILE A 234 -16.14 -11.04 29.59
N LEU A 235 -16.31 -9.77 29.96
CA LEU A 235 -15.70 -9.18 31.14
C LEU A 235 -16.75 -9.13 32.26
N VAL A 236 -16.45 -9.76 33.39
CA VAL A 236 -17.30 -9.71 34.58
C VAL A 236 -16.94 -8.45 35.39
N THR A 237 -17.92 -7.59 35.64
CA THR A 237 -17.75 -6.30 36.35
C THR A 237 -18.86 -6.11 37.39
N GLY A 238 -19.02 -7.04 38.33
CA GLY A 238 -20.18 -7.12 39.22
C GLY A 238 -19.81 -7.34 40.69
N PRO A 239 -20.70 -7.01 41.65
CA PRO A 239 -20.35 -6.87 43.07
C PRO A 239 -19.83 -8.19 43.66
N GLU A 240 -19.08 -8.11 44.77
CA GLU A 240 -18.41 -9.19 45.54
C GLU A 240 -19.20 -10.51 45.75
N VAL A 241 -20.50 -10.53 45.47
CA VAL A 241 -21.39 -11.70 45.58
C VAL A 241 -22.19 -11.92 44.28
N SER A 242 -21.49 -12.18 43.18
CA SER A 242 -22.08 -12.75 41.97
C SER A 242 -22.09 -14.27 42.10
N ASN A 243 -23.24 -14.94 41.88
CA ASN A 243 -23.26 -16.40 41.76
C ASN A 243 -23.10 -16.86 40.30
N PHE A 244 -22.58 -16.00 39.42
CA PHE A 244 -22.29 -16.31 38.04
C PHE A 244 -21.22 -17.40 37.95
N LYS A 245 -21.58 -18.51 37.32
CA LYS A 245 -20.77 -19.72 37.29
C LYS A 245 -20.78 -20.32 35.90
N LEU A 246 -19.71 -21.05 35.58
CA LEU A 246 -19.73 -22.05 34.53
C LEU A 246 -19.94 -23.41 35.18
N THR A 247 -20.88 -24.20 34.67
CA THR A 247 -21.01 -25.61 35.05
C THR A 247 -20.60 -26.48 33.86
N PHE A 248 -19.46 -27.16 33.99
CA PHE A 248 -18.93 -28.08 33.00
C PHE A 248 -19.68 -29.42 33.01
N GLN A 249 -19.81 -30.05 31.84
CA GLN A 249 -20.47 -31.35 31.65
C GLN A 249 -19.44 -32.46 31.41
N GLY A 250 -18.51 -32.63 32.35
CA GLY A 250 -17.48 -33.68 32.30
C GLY A 250 -16.26 -33.38 31.45
N SER A 251 -16.25 -32.28 30.69
CA SER A 251 -15.10 -31.80 29.90
C SER A 251 -15.08 -30.27 29.85
N TRP A 252 -13.91 -29.69 29.58
CA TRP A 252 -13.71 -28.23 29.48
C TRP A 252 -14.49 -27.60 28.32
N ASN A 253 -14.72 -28.36 27.25
CA ASN A 253 -15.32 -27.88 26.02
C ASN A 253 -16.86 -27.85 26.03
N VAL A 254 -17.50 -28.37 27.08
CA VAL A 254 -18.98 -28.38 27.19
C VAL A 254 -19.40 -27.79 28.53
N PHE A 255 -20.00 -26.60 28.51
CA PHE A 255 -20.46 -25.95 29.72
C PHE A 255 -21.75 -25.15 29.49
N LYS A 256 -22.38 -24.78 30.60
CA LYS A 256 -23.46 -23.80 30.62
C LYS A 256 -23.13 -22.70 31.63
N PHE A 257 -23.56 -21.49 31.32
CA PHE A 257 -23.65 -20.44 32.33
C PHE A 257 -24.76 -20.79 33.30
N THR A 258 -24.43 -20.86 34.58
CA THR A 258 -25.36 -21.13 35.68
C THR A 258 -25.17 -20.11 36.80
N GLY A 259 -26.13 -20.05 37.71
CA GLY A 259 -26.18 -19.02 38.76
C GLY A 259 -27.34 -18.06 38.56
N GLN A 260 -28.25 -18.02 39.53
CA GLN A 260 -29.35 -17.06 39.56
C GLN A 260 -28.93 -15.85 40.39
N GLY A 261 -28.39 -14.81 39.76
CA GLY A 261 -27.95 -13.63 40.48
C GLY A 261 -27.55 -12.51 39.56
N ASN A 262 -27.41 -11.35 40.17
CA ASN A 262 -27.29 -10.08 39.52
C ASN A 262 -25.85 -9.84 39.09
N VAL A 263 -25.56 -10.15 37.83
CA VAL A 263 -24.24 -9.93 37.23
C VAL A 263 -24.28 -8.66 36.40
N VAL A 264 -23.15 -7.97 36.37
CA VAL A 264 -22.87 -6.94 35.38
C VAL A 264 -21.77 -7.50 34.50
N VAL A 265 -22.08 -7.68 33.23
CA VAL A 265 -21.17 -8.25 32.25
C VAL A 265 -21.07 -7.34 31.04
N THR A 266 -19.86 -7.20 30.53
CA THR A 266 -19.60 -6.56 29.25
C THR A 266 -19.28 -7.65 28.24
N VAL A 267 -20.07 -7.72 27.17
CA VAL A 267 -19.96 -8.78 26.17
C VAL A 267 -19.59 -8.22 24.82
N SER A 268 -18.62 -8.86 24.17
CA SER A 268 -18.28 -8.69 22.77
C SER A 268 -18.40 -10.04 22.06
N SER A 269 -18.88 -10.05 20.83
CA SER A 269 -18.92 -11.24 20.00
C SER A 269 -18.74 -10.90 18.53
N TYR A 270 -17.88 -11.65 17.84
CA TYR A 270 -17.51 -11.44 16.45
C TYR A 270 -17.11 -12.77 15.79
N SER A 271 -17.20 -12.87 14.46
CA SER A 271 -16.80 -14.10 13.76
C SER A 271 -15.30 -14.36 13.92
N ASN A 272 -14.90 -15.64 14.05
CA ASN A 272 -13.49 -16.03 14.11
C ASN A 272 -12.85 -16.09 12.71
N THR A 273 -13.02 -15.02 11.94
CA THR A 273 -12.45 -14.88 10.59
C THR A 273 -11.59 -13.64 10.55
N THR A 274 -10.30 -13.80 10.27
CA THR A 274 -9.38 -12.68 10.08
C THR A 274 -8.90 -12.68 8.64
N PRO A 275 -8.95 -11.53 7.95
CA PRO A 275 -8.43 -11.43 6.60
C PRO A 275 -6.89 -11.46 6.66
N GLU A 276 -6.29 -12.06 5.64
CA GLU A 276 -4.86 -11.95 5.42
C GLU A 276 -4.59 -10.59 4.75
N ILE A 277 -3.78 -9.76 5.39
CA ILE A 277 -3.43 -8.43 4.89
C ILE A 277 -1.95 -8.46 4.53
N VAL A 278 -1.65 -8.22 3.26
CA VAL A 278 -0.31 -8.35 2.69
C VAL A 278 0.14 -7.00 2.16
N ALA A 279 1.39 -6.63 2.46
CA ALA A 279 2.08 -5.51 1.83
C ALA A 279 3.39 -6.02 1.23
N ASN A 280 3.44 -6.11 -0.10
CA ASN A 280 4.60 -6.61 -0.81
C ASN A 280 5.37 -5.44 -1.41
N LYS A 281 6.66 -5.32 -1.06
CA LYS A 281 7.58 -4.41 -1.72
C LYS A 281 8.34 -5.15 -2.82
N THR A 282 8.12 -4.75 -4.07
CA THR A 282 8.90 -5.22 -5.21
C THR A 282 10.02 -4.21 -5.48
N PHE A 283 11.27 -4.63 -5.33
CA PHE A 283 12.42 -3.77 -5.58
C PHE A 283 12.66 -3.56 -7.08
N TYR A 284 13.26 -2.42 -7.44
CA TYR A 284 13.57 -2.09 -8.82
C TYR A 284 14.47 -3.15 -9.50
N THR A 285 15.37 -3.80 -8.76
CA THR A 285 16.24 -4.87 -9.26
C THR A 285 15.47 -6.12 -9.67
N THR A 286 14.41 -6.47 -8.93
CA THR A 286 13.51 -7.57 -9.29
C THR A 286 12.76 -7.25 -10.58
N LEU A 287 12.21 -6.04 -10.69
CA LEU A 287 11.52 -5.58 -11.91
C LEU A 287 12.45 -5.58 -13.14
N LEU A 288 13.70 -5.16 -12.94
CA LEU A 288 14.73 -5.17 -13.99
C LEU A 288 15.04 -6.61 -14.45
N THR A 289 15.20 -7.54 -13.51
CA THR A 289 15.48 -8.95 -13.82
C THR A 289 14.33 -9.60 -14.60
N LEU A 290 13.09 -9.22 -14.29
CA LEU A 290 11.89 -9.69 -14.97
C LEU A 290 11.61 -8.98 -16.30
N GLY A 291 12.31 -7.89 -16.62
CA GLY A 291 12.04 -7.07 -17.81
C GLY A 291 10.68 -6.38 -17.78
N THR A 292 10.18 -6.07 -16.58
CA THR A 292 8.87 -5.47 -16.33
C THR A 292 9.04 -4.06 -15.74
N PRO A 293 9.29 -3.02 -16.55
CA PRO A 293 9.42 -1.66 -16.03
C PRO A 293 8.12 -1.19 -15.37
N THR A 294 8.25 -0.37 -14.32
CA THR A 294 7.12 0.26 -13.62
C THR A 294 6.33 1.17 -14.54
N TYR A 295 7.05 2.01 -15.27
CA TYR A 295 6.51 2.88 -16.30
C TYR A 295 7.39 2.81 -17.53
N TRP A 296 6.79 2.87 -18.70
CA TRP A 296 7.54 2.94 -19.93
C TRP A 296 6.71 3.59 -21.02
N PHE A 297 7.37 4.20 -21.99
CA PHE A 297 6.76 4.71 -23.20
C PHE A 297 7.81 4.89 -24.29
N ALA A 298 7.39 4.78 -25.55
CA ALA A 298 8.24 5.11 -26.68
C ALA A 298 7.66 6.27 -27.49
N VAL A 299 8.54 7.05 -28.09
CA VAL A 299 8.18 8.06 -29.08
C VAL A 299 8.85 7.69 -30.39
N ILE A 300 8.03 7.50 -31.42
CA ILE A 300 8.46 7.14 -32.77
C ILE A 300 7.90 8.20 -33.71
N ASN A 301 8.77 8.84 -34.49
CA ASN A 301 8.43 9.93 -35.40
C ASN A 301 7.61 11.05 -34.70
N GLY A 302 7.97 11.38 -33.46
CA GLY A 302 7.33 12.41 -32.65
C GLY A 302 5.95 12.04 -32.08
N SER A 303 5.50 10.80 -32.27
CA SER A 303 4.22 10.30 -31.75
C SER A 303 4.43 9.24 -30.67
N LEU A 304 3.55 9.22 -29.66
CA LEU A 304 3.56 8.19 -28.63
C LEU A 304 3.22 6.82 -29.24
N VAL A 305 4.05 5.82 -28.95
CA VAL A 305 3.81 4.42 -29.29
C VAL A 305 3.89 3.56 -28.03
N THR A 306 2.87 2.75 -27.82
CA THR A 306 2.75 1.82 -26.67
C THR A 306 2.68 0.36 -27.10
N ASP A 307 2.74 0.08 -28.40
CA ASP A 307 2.78 -1.28 -28.91
C ASP A 307 4.21 -1.80 -28.98
N LYS A 308 4.51 -2.88 -28.23
CA LYS A 308 5.87 -3.41 -28.11
C LYS A 308 6.40 -3.95 -29.43
N ASP A 309 5.56 -4.59 -30.24
CA ASP A 309 5.98 -5.19 -31.51
C ASP A 309 6.36 -4.11 -32.53
N THR A 310 5.61 -3.01 -32.56
CA THR A 310 5.93 -1.82 -33.37
C THR A 310 7.26 -1.20 -32.96
N ILE A 311 7.52 -1.06 -31.65
CA ILE A 311 8.77 -0.50 -31.13
C ILE A 311 9.95 -1.40 -31.49
N LEU A 312 9.85 -2.70 -31.23
CA LEU A 312 10.91 -3.66 -31.57
C LEU A 312 11.17 -3.70 -33.08
N SER A 313 10.12 -3.62 -33.90
CA SER A 313 10.26 -3.58 -35.36
C SER A 313 10.96 -2.32 -35.85
N SER A 314 10.68 -1.16 -35.23
CA SER A 314 11.36 0.11 -35.52
C SER A 314 12.83 0.05 -35.11
N MET A 315 13.12 -0.41 -33.90
CA MET A 315 14.50 -0.61 -33.44
C MET A 315 15.28 -1.56 -34.35
N ASN A 316 14.69 -2.69 -34.76
CA ASN A 316 15.36 -3.68 -35.62
C ASN A 316 15.68 -3.17 -37.05
N ARG A 317 14.97 -2.15 -37.53
CA ARG A 317 15.29 -1.48 -38.80
C ARG A 317 16.40 -0.45 -38.67
N SER A 318 16.68 0.01 -37.45
CA SER A 318 17.66 1.06 -37.22
C SER A 318 19.09 0.56 -37.35
N GLU A 319 19.91 1.32 -38.05
CA GLU A 319 21.36 1.10 -38.12
C GLU A 319 22.11 1.54 -36.85
N TRP A 320 21.43 2.26 -35.94
CA TRP A 320 22.03 2.80 -34.73
C TRP A 320 21.05 2.78 -33.56
N ILE A 321 21.45 2.12 -32.47
CA ILE A 321 20.71 2.06 -31.21
C ILE A 321 21.68 2.37 -30.07
N GLU A 322 21.34 3.33 -29.23
CA GLU A 322 22.16 3.76 -28.10
C GLU A 322 21.39 3.60 -26.78
N PRO A 323 21.69 2.56 -25.97
CA PRO A 323 21.09 2.35 -24.67
C PRO A 323 21.91 3.01 -23.55
N ILE A 324 21.22 3.72 -22.66
CA ILE A 324 21.77 4.34 -21.46
C ILE A 324 21.02 3.89 -20.23
N TYR A 325 21.76 3.72 -19.14
CA TYR A 325 21.25 3.32 -17.84
C TYR A 325 21.73 4.32 -16.79
N ARG A 326 20.81 4.83 -15.96
CA ARG A 326 21.12 5.69 -14.83
C ARG A 326 20.48 5.13 -13.57
N ILE A 327 21.30 4.95 -12.54
CA ILE A 327 20.80 4.67 -11.19
C ILE A 327 20.56 6.02 -10.52
N VAL A 328 19.34 6.24 -10.05
CA VAL A 328 18.92 7.50 -9.44
C VAL A 328 18.29 7.24 -8.08
N THR A 329 18.30 8.26 -7.22
CA THR A 329 17.49 8.26 -6.01
C THR A 329 16.15 8.90 -6.34
N VAL A 330 15.05 8.22 -6.06
CA VAL A 330 13.70 8.75 -6.20
C VAL A 330 13.17 9.08 -4.81
N GLU A 331 12.74 10.32 -4.63
CA GLU A 331 12.02 10.71 -3.43
C GLU A 331 10.51 10.66 -3.65
N ARG A 332 9.81 10.02 -2.73
CA ARG A 332 8.35 9.87 -2.75
C ARG A 332 7.76 10.37 -1.44
N PHE A 333 6.86 11.33 -1.56
CA PHE A 333 6.08 11.86 -0.45
C PHE A 333 4.62 11.92 -0.85
N GLU A 334 3.76 11.27 -0.07
CA GLU A 334 2.33 11.24 -0.34
C GLU A 334 1.59 11.71 0.91
N TYR A 335 0.73 12.71 0.74
CA TYR A 335 -0.20 13.16 1.78
C TYR A 335 -1.44 13.76 1.12
N ASN A 336 -2.33 12.88 0.67
CA ASN A 336 -3.59 13.25 0.05
C ASN A 336 -4.71 12.30 0.49
N LEU A 337 -5.38 12.68 1.57
CA LEU A 337 -6.50 11.94 2.16
C LEU A 337 -7.78 11.99 1.32
N SER A 338 -7.79 12.70 0.18
CA SER A 338 -8.92 12.80 -0.75
C SER A 338 -8.82 11.84 -1.94
N LYS A 339 -7.70 11.11 -2.10
CA LYS A 339 -7.52 10.11 -3.16
C LYS A 339 -8.56 8.99 -3.08
N GLY A 340 -8.89 8.42 -4.23
CA GLY A 340 -9.78 7.27 -4.38
C GLY A 340 -9.13 5.95 -3.96
N PRO A 341 -9.88 4.84 -4.00
CA PRO A 341 -9.35 3.54 -3.63
C PRO A 341 -8.27 3.05 -4.60
N SER A 342 -7.16 2.55 -4.06
CA SER A 342 -6.04 1.95 -4.80
C SER A 342 -5.19 1.05 -3.91
N GLY A 343 -4.75 -0.09 -4.45
CA GLY A 343 -3.77 -0.97 -3.81
C GLY A 343 -2.31 -0.55 -4.04
N GLU A 344 -2.07 0.43 -4.90
CA GLU A 344 -0.71 0.86 -5.31
C GLU A 344 -0.43 2.33 -4.95
N ASP A 345 -1.48 3.17 -4.97
CA ASP A 345 -1.40 4.59 -4.68
C ASP A 345 -1.87 4.89 -3.24
N PRO A 346 -0.95 5.21 -2.32
CA PRO A 346 -1.29 5.51 -0.94
C PRO A 346 -1.93 6.89 -0.80
N LEU A 347 -2.74 7.03 0.26
CA LEU A 347 -3.17 8.32 0.82
C LEU A 347 -2.01 9.01 1.54
N ILE A 348 -1.21 8.23 2.29
CA ILE A 348 -0.05 8.70 3.05
C ILE A 348 1.13 7.78 2.73
N TYR A 349 2.30 8.33 2.43
CA TYR A 349 3.54 7.57 2.33
C TYR A 349 4.75 8.46 2.60
N GLY A 350 5.67 7.96 3.42
CA GLY A 350 6.92 8.64 3.73
C GLY A 350 7.61 8.03 4.95
N VAL A 351 8.54 8.79 5.52
CA VAL A 351 9.30 8.41 6.71
C VAL A 351 8.96 9.37 7.84
N LEU A 352 8.68 8.83 9.03
CA LEU A 352 8.51 9.64 10.22
C LEU A 352 9.84 10.26 10.64
N SER A 353 9.87 11.58 10.72
CA SER A 353 11.01 12.33 11.25
C SER A 353 10.96 12.58 12.74
N GLN A 354 9.78 12.38 13.34
CA GLN A 354 9.51 12.48 14.77
C GLN A 354 8.41 11.47 15.14
N PRO A 355 8.33 11.05 16.41
CA PRO A 355 7.20 10.26 16.90
C PRO A 355 5.85 10.94 16.63
N LEU A 356 4.82 10.15 16.39
CA LEU A 356 3.46 10.63 16.21
C LEU A 356 2.94 11.27 17.52
N PRO A 357 2.16 12.36 17.46
CA PRO A 357 1.55 12.94 18.66
C PRO A 357 0.63 11.92 19.36
N SER A 358 0.69 11.83 20.69
CA SER A 358 -0.08 10.85 21.48
C SER A 358 -1.59 11.02 21.36
N GLU A 359 -2.06 12.25 21.17
CA GLU A 359 -3.48 12.59 21.03
C GLU A 359 -3.95 12.58 19.57
N ALA A 360 -3.10 12.15 18.61
CA ALA A 360 -3.49 12.11 17.22
C ALA A 360 -4.48 10.99 16.93
N PHE A 361 -5.47 11.25 16.08
CA PHE A 361 -6.44 10.26 15.64
C PHE A 361 -6.77 10.39 14.15
N LEU A 362 -7.08 9.26 13.52
CA LEU A 362 -7.76 9.19 12.24
C LEU A 362 -9.26 9.38 12.47
N MET A 363 -9.83 10.39 11.85
CA MET A 363 -11.27 10.63 11.83
C MET A 363 -11.84 10.29 10.45
N VAL A 364 -12.83 9.39 10.44
CA VAL A 364 -13.57 9.00 9.23
C VAL A 364 -15.02 9.39 9.41
N SER A 365 -15.54 10.22 8.51
CA SER A 365 -16.96 10.55 8.42
C SER A 365 -17.56 9.93 7.16
N ALA A 366 -18.78 9.42 7.27
CA ALA A 366 -19.41 8.62 6.21
C ALA A 366 -20.92 8.90 6.12
N PRO A 367 -21.55 8.65 4.95
CA PRO A 367 -22.98 8.89 4.78
C PRO A 367 -23.83 8.00 5.67
N ASN A 368 -25.09 8.40 5.86
CA ASN A 368 -26.07 7.72 6.71
C ASN A 368 -26.73 6.52 6.01
N THR A 369 -25.91 5.66 5.39
CA THR A 369 -26.35 4.47 4.66
C THR A 369 -25.41 3.31 4.96
N PRO A 370 -25.86 2.05 4.87
CA PRO A 370 -24.99 0.88 4.99
C PRO A 370 -23.80 0.97 4.04
N GLY A 371 -22.67 0.46 4.48
CA GLY A 371 -21.45 0.40 3.68
C GLY A 371 -20.18 0.41 4.52
N ASN A 372 -19.05 0.48 3.84
CA ASN A 372 -17.75 0.46 4.49
C ASN A 372 -16.67 1.20 3.69
N VAL A 373 -15.56 1.41 4.38
CA VAL A 373 -14.27 1.79 3.83
C VAL A 373 -13.18 0.94 4.48
N THR A 374 -12.26 0.43 3.68
CA THR A 374 -11.15 -0.39 4.13
C THR A 374 -9.83 0.33 3.88
N PHE A 375 -9.01 0.43 4.91
CA PHE A 375 -7.63 0.90 4.82
C PHE A 375 -6.67 -0.25 5.06
N VAL A 376 -5.51 -0.16 4.41
CA VAL A 376 -4.34 -0.95 4.76
C VAL A 376 -3.27 0.02 5.20
N THR A 377 -2.66 -0.23 6.37
CA THR A 377 -1.56 0.58 6.87
C THR A 377 -0.30 -0.25 7.03
N VAL A 378 0.83 0.37 6.72
CA VAL A 378 2.17 -0.18 6.88
C VAL A 378 2.93 0.74 7.81
N SER A 379 3.58 0.17 8.82
CA SER A 379 4.45 0.90 9.74
C SER A 379 5.66 0.03 10.08
N GLY A 380 6.80 0.34 9.48
CA GLY A 380 7.97 -0.54 9.50
C GLY A 380 7.61 -1.96 9.01
N PRO A 381 7.83 -3.02 9.80
CA PRO A 381 7.48 -4.39 9.40
C PRO A 381 6.00 -4.74 9.59
N LYS A 382 5.22 -3.91 10.30
CA LYS A 382 3.84 -4.23 10.64
C LYS A 382 2.89 -3.77 9.56
N VAL A 383 1.91 -4.64 9.28
CA VAL A 383 0.80 -4.37 8.37
C VAL A 383 -0.50 -4.51 9.15
N ARG A 384 -1.40 -3.54 9.01
CA ARG A 384 -2.72 -3.55 9.65
C ARG A 384 -3.82 -3.32 8.63
N GLY A 385 -4.96 -3.96 8.86
CA GLY A 385 -6.18 -3.72 8.12
C GLY A 385 -7.16 -2.96 9.01
N VAL A 386 -7.73 -1.87 8.49
CA VAL A 386 -8.72 -1.07 9.21
C VAL A 386 -9.99 -1.03 8.39
N LEU A 387 -11.05 -1.68 8.86
CA LEU A 387 -12.39 -1.58 8.28
C LEU A 387 -13.20 -0.58 9.09
N VAL A 388 -13.72 0.48 8.47
CA VAL A 388 -14.75 1.34 9.05
C VAL A 388 -16.07 1.04 8.33
N TYR A 389 -17.14 0.76 9.06
CA TYR A 389 -18.39 0.31 8.45
C TYR A 389 -19.63 0.74 9.22
N ARG A 390 -20.77 0.65 8.52
CA ARG A 390 -22.13 0.79 9.04
C ARG A 390 -22.98 -0.34 8.49
N GLU A 391 -23.71 -1.04 9.37
CA GLU A 391 -24.57 -2.15 8.96
C GLU A 391 -25.93 -1.66 8.44
N GLU A 392 -26.53 -0.69 9.13
CA GLU A 392 -27.88 -0.19 8.85
C GLU A 392 -27.93 1.34 8.79
N SER A 393 -28.91 1.91 8.08
CA SER A 393 -29.15 3.35 8.08
C SER A 393 -29.46 3.85 9.50
N ASN A 394 -28.95 5.03 9.86
CA ASN A 394 -29.02 5.63 11.21
C ASN A 394 -28.25 4.89 12.31
N ASP A 395 -27.58 3.78 12.01
CA ASP A 395 -26.69 3.12 12.95
C ASP A 395 -25.38 3.92 13.14
N ILE A 396 -24.67 3.62 14.22
CA ILE A 396 -23.34 4.17 14.49
C ILE A 396 -22.31 3.59 13.52
N LEU A 397 -21.24 4.36 13.28
CA LEU A 397 -20.04 3.84 12.63
C LEU A 397 -19.25 2.98 13.61
N ARG A 398 -18.73 1.86 13.11
CA ARG A 398 -17.83 0.95 13.84
C ARG A 398 -16.54 0.83 13.06
N ALA A 399 -15.46 0.49 13.76
CA ALA A 399 -14.23 0.10 13.10
C ALA A 399 -13.65 -1.19 13.67
N ILE A 400 -12.98 -1.94 12.80
CA ILE A 400 -12.26 -3.16 13.11
C ILE A 400 -10.83 -2.96 12.67
N ILE A 401 -9.89 -3.14 13.58
CA ILE A 401 -8.46 -3.16 13.29
C ILE A 401 -7.98 -4.59 13.45
N ILE A 402 -7.26 -5.09 12.44
CA ILE A 402 -6.60 -6.38 12.45
C ILE A 402 -5.09 -6.15 12.51
N GLU A 403 -4.44 -6.69 13.54
CA GLU A 403 -2.98 -6.69 13.77
C GLU A 403 -2.58 -8.05 14.34
N ASP A 404 -1.65 -8.77 13.72
CA ASP A 404 -1.12 -10.05 14.24
C ASP A 404 -2.20 -11.05 14.71
N ASN A 405 -3.26 -11.24 13.89
CA ASN A 405 -4.46 -12.04 14.21
C ASN A 405 -5.28 -11.57 15.42
N LYS A 406 -5.02 -10.37 15.94
CA LYS A 406 -5.86 -9.71 16.96
C LYS A 406 -6.86 -8.79 16.30
N THR A 407 -8.08 -8.81 16.84
CA THR A 407 -9.18 -7.94 16.44
C THR A 407 -9.38 -6.87 17.49
N ILE A 408 -9.33 -5.60 17.10
CA ILE A 408 -9.61 -4.46 17.98
C ILE A 408 -10.83 -3.73 17.43
N LEU A 409 -11.82 -3.47 18.28
CA LEU A 409 -13.10 -2.86 17.91
C LEU A 409 -13.18 -1.42 18.41
N TYR A 410 -13.71 -0.52 17.57
CA TYR A 410 -13.96 0.88 17.90
C TYR A 410 -15.39 1.28 17.56
N ARG A 411 -15.90 2.25 18.31
CA ARG A 411 -17.23 2.82 18.15
C ARG A 411 -17.15 4.31 17.91
N GLY A 412 -17.85 4.75 16.88
CA GLY A 412 -18.11 6.15 16.61
C GLY A 412 -19.53 6.53 17.02
N ASN A 413 -20.02 7.56 16.35
CA ASN A 413 -21.40 8.00 16.39
C ASN A 413 -22.05 7.76 15.01
N THR A 414 -23.21 8.34 14.76
CA THR A 414 -23.97 8.16 13.50
C THR A 414 -23.35 8.87 12.29
N SER A 415 -22.35 9.73 12.47
CA SER A 415 -21.73 10.52 11.39
C SER A 415 -20.23 10.28 11.22
N SER A 416 -19.52 9.96 12.31
CA SER A 416 -18.06 9.89 12.36
C SER A 416 -17.55 8.87 13.38
N ILE A 417 -16.33 8.39 13.14
CA ILE A 417 -15.56 7.58 14.08
C ILE A 417 -14.14 8.16 14.19
N SER A 418 -13.58 8.12 15.40
CA SER A 418 -12.20 8.53 15.68
C SER A 418 -11.41 7.32 16.17
N ILE A 419 -10.28 7.05 15.53
CA ILE A 419 -9.41 5.92 15.83
C ILE A 419 -8.04 6.49 16.21
N PRO A 420 -7.53 6.22 17.43
CA PRO A 420 -6.21 6.67 17.85
C PRO A 420 -5.13 6.24 16.86
N LEU A 421 -4.23 7.15 16.53
CA LEU A 421 -3.26 6.94 15.47
C LEU A 421 -2.17 5.93 15.86
N ASP A 422 -1.88 5.78 17.16
CA ASP A 422 -1.00 4.74 17.74
C ASP A 422 -1.53 3.31 17.54
N LYS A 423 -2.81 3.17 17.16
CA LYS A 423 -3.44 1.88 16.81
C LYS A 423 -3.37 1.59 15.32
N ILE A 424 -3.05 2.60 14.51
CA ILE A 424 -2.99 2.51 13.06
C ILE A 424 -1.54 2.41 12.60
N PHE A 425 -0.67 3.25 13.17
CA PHE A 425 0.76 3.29 12.92
C PHE A 425 1.51 3.08 14.22
N ASP A 426 2.66 2.41 14.15
CA ASP A 426 3.59 2.49 15.26
C ASP A 426 4.30 3.85 15.27
N SER A 427 4.65 4.31 16.46
CA SER A 427 5.32 5.60 16.67
C SER A 427 6.82 5.39 16.88
N TYR A 428 7.55 5.13 15.79
CA TYR A 428 9.01 5.03 15.80
C TYR A 428 9.62 6.10 14.89
N GLU A 429 10.63 6.80 15.41
CA GLU A 429 11.42 7.73 14.60
C GLU A 429 12.13 6.95 13.47
N ASN A 430 12.18 7.56 12.28
CA ASN A 430 12.70 6.97 11.04
C ASN A 430 11.94 5.73 10.54
N GLY A 431 10.74 5.46 11.07
CA GLY A 431 9.85 4.42 10.56
C GLY A 431 9.20 4.84 9.24
N ILE A 432 9.20 3.95 8.25
CA ILE A 432 8.37 4.09 7.05
C ILE A 432 6.91 3.95 7.48
N ILE A 433 6.06 4.89 7.05
CA ILE A 433 4.62 4.77 7.17
C ILE A 433 3.94 4.85 5.81
N GLY A 434 2.89 4.05 5.65
CA GLY A 434 2.05 4.05 4.46
C GLY A 434 0.60 3.77 4.82
N MET A 435 -0.35 4.49 4.24
CA MET A 435 -1.77 4.18 4.35
C MET A 435 -2.43 4.26 2.99
N TRP A 436 -3.09 3.16 2.61
CA TRP A 436 -3.85 3.02 1.38
C TRP A 436 -5.33 2.98 1.72
N LEU A 437 -6.13 3.69 0.92
CA LEU A 437 -7.54 3.43 0.83
C LEU A 437 -7.71 2.22 -0.09
N TYR A 438 -7.90 1.03 0.47
CA TYR A 438 -7.94 -0.18 -0.33
C TYR A 438 -9.27 -0.31 -1.08
N SER A 439 -10.39 -0.09 -0.39
CA SER A 439 -11.73 -0.19 -0.98
C SER A 439 -12.73 0.68 -0.23
N THR A 440 -13.83 1.03 -0.90
CA THR A 440 -14.99 1.70 -0.30
C THR A 440 -16.24 1.26 -1.03
N THR A 441 -17.30 0.92 -0.29
CA THR A 441 -18.63 0.69 -0.88
C THR A 441 -19.47 1.96 -0.89
N TRP A 442 -19.13 2.94 -0.04
CA TRP A 442 -19.71 4.26 -0.13
C TRP A 442 -19.16 5.01 -1.32
N ASN A 443 -19.97 5.94 -1.86
CA ASN A 443 -19.45 6.92 -2.79
C ASN A 443 -18.30 7.68 -2.11
N ARG A 444 -17.11 7.63 -2.72
CA ARG A 444 -15.89 8.25 -2.23
C ARG A 444 -16.04 9.73 -1.88
N GLN A 445 -16.87 10.49 -2.63
CA GLN A 445 -17.07 11.92 -2.37
C GLN A 445 -17.85 12.19 -1.07
N ASN A 446 -18.59 11.19 -0.56
CA ASN A 446 -19.37 11.30 0.67
C ASN A 446 -18.60 10.80 1.91
N VAL A 447 -17.37 10.31 1.72
CA VAL A 447 -16.50 9.86 2.80
C VAL A 447 -15.41 10.90 3.03
N ASN A 448 -15.35 11.45 4.25
CA ASN A 448 -14.30 12.38 4.64
C ASN A 448 -13.28 11.67 5.53
N ILE A 449 -12.00 11.79 5.20
CA ILE A 449 -10.89 11.17 5.92
C ILE A 449 -9.95 12.28 6.34
N THR A 450 -9.70 12.40 7.64
CA THR A 450 -8.86 13.45 8.21
C THR A 450 -8.01 12.89 9.35
N ILE A 451 -6.82 13.46 9.56
CA ILE A 451 -5.98 13.18 10.73
C ILE A 451 -5.89 14.45 11.56
N ILE A 452 -6.19 14.35 12.85
CA ILE A 452 -6.25 15.48 13.77
C ILE A 452 -5.32 15.20 14.97
N PRO A 453 -4.32 16.06 15.25
CA PRO A 453 -3.80 17.10 14.36
C PRO A 453 -3.18 16.48 13.10
N SER A 454 -3.09 17.26 12.01
CA SER A 454 -2.42 16.80 10.79
C SER A 454 -1.00 16.34 11.09
N ILE A 455 -0.56 15.22 10.51
CA ILE A 455 0.79 14.69 10.67
C ILE A 455 1.71 15.00 9.49
N LYS A 456 1.23 15.80 8.51
CA LYS A 456 2.00 16.14 7.30
C LYS A 456 3.41 16.68 7.62
N TRP A 457 3.54 17.43 8.72
CA TRP A 457 4.79 18.07 9.13
C TRP A 457 5.81 17.13 9.79
N VAL A 458 5.38 15.97 10.33
CA VAL A 458 6.31 14.95 10.87
C VAL A 458 6.76 13.95 9.81
N ILE A 459 6.16 13.95 8.62
CA ILE A 459 6.50 13.00 7.55
C ILE A 459 7.47 13.67 6.58
N LYS A 460 8.58 13.00 6.30
CA LYS A 460 9.55 13.37 5.26
C LYS A 460 9.44 12.44 4.05
N PRO A 461 9.90 12.88 2.86
CA PRO A 461 9.96 12.01 1.69
C PRO A 461 10.76 10.74 1.96
N MET A 462 10.23 9.59 1.53
CA MET A 462 10.96 8.33 1.48
C MET A 462 11.87 8.35 0.25
N LYS A 463 13.13 7.96 0.42
CA LYS A 463 14.11 7.87 -0.66
C LYS A 463 14.37 6.41 -0.99
N ASP A 464 14.13 6.02 -2.24
CA ASP A 464 14.41 4.68 -2.75
C ASP A 464 15.28 4.77 -4.01
N LEU A 465 16.12 3.77 -4.24
CA LEU A 465 16.86 3.65 -5.50
C LEU A 465 15.93 3.21 -6.63
N ALA A 466 16.22 3.72 -7.81
CA ALA A 466 15.55 3.38 -9.06
C ALA A 466 16.55 3.29 -10.21
N LEU A 467 16.13 2.66 -11.30
CA LEU A 467 16.86 2.65 -12.56
C LEU A 467 16.01 3.27 -13.67
N VAL A 468 16.61 4.20 -14.40
CA VAL A 468 16.07 4.75 -15.64
C VAL A 468 16.89 4.20 -16.78
N LYS A 469 16.22 3.56 -17.74
CA LYS A 469 16.82 3.14 -19.00
C LYS A 469 16.23 3.97 -20.12
N LEU A 470 17.11 4.60 -20.90
CA LEU A 470 16.76 5.34 -22.10
C LEU A 470 17.42 4.64 -23.28
N VAL A 471 16.66 4.40 -24.34
CA VAL A 471 17.20 3.86 -25.59
C VAL A 471 16.82 4.83 -26.70
N VAL A 472 17.80 5.34 -27.45
CA VAL A 472 17.57 6.24 -28.59
C VAL A 472 18.02 5.53 -29.86
N TRP A 473 17.27 5.66 -30.94
CA TRP A 473 17.61 5.08 -32.25
C TRP A 473 17.16 5.96 -33.41
N ASP A 474 17.58 5.60 -34.62
CA ASP A 474 17.25 6.32 -35.85
C ASP A 474 16.54 5.38 -36.84
N ASP A 475 15.21 5.38 -36.88
CA ASP A 475 14.42 4.67 -37.88
C ASP A 475 14.38 5.53 -39.15
N SER A 476 15.11 5.09 -40.19
CA SER A 476 15.37 5.85 -41.42
C SER A 476 14.22 5.81 -42.42
#